data_AF-A0A485L992-F1
#
_entry.id   AF-A0A485L992-F1
#
_cell.length_a   1.000
_cell.length_b   1.000
_cell.length_c   1.000
_cell.angle_alpha   90.00
_cell.angle_beta   90.00
_cell.angle_gamma   90.00
#
_symmetry.space_group_name_H-M   'P 1'
#
loop_
_entity.id
_entity.type
_entity.pdbx_description
1 polymer ?
#
loop_
_entity_poly.entity_id
_entity_poly.type
_entity_poly.pdbx_seq_one_letter_code
_entity_poly.pdbx_strand_id
1 'polypeptide(L)'
;MTSSMTRFQDMPVTEDNVHLIQVAQDDMKQVTVHSTAASVVEGDSDPFTLYTLIVTCPATKTWWIIKKRYSQFYKLRQYLAKMRKACKSKTLDAILQPLLDIAFPKKSFRLDTQAMVAERKAAFDKLTATLMAVRSECVFASIQHQGNVEIVLPLDHACFVIEAFLQVPDLQKTEEVRHTSMVLTSPELADNTSTFVEPIADSEDDDCPICLCEFEADQALLHMGCGHSFHKSCVMQWLELKMSCPICRQTSICGTK
;
A
#
# COMPACT_ATOMS: atom_id res chain seq x y z
N MET A 1 21.07 5.15 15.51
CA MET A 1 20.17 6.21 15.99
C MET A 1 18.75 5.73 15.74
N THR A 2 18.11 5.21 16.78
CA THR A 2 16.78 4.60 16.74
C THR A 2 15.74 5.70 16.54
N SER A 3 15.16 5.78 15.35
CA SER A 3 14.01 6.64 15.10
C SER A 3 12.84 6.09 15.91
N SER A 4 12.54 6.75 17.03
CA SER A 4 11.35 6.49 17.84
C SER A 4 10.14 7.04 17.09
N MET A 5 9.75 6.37 16.01
CA MET A 5 8.42 6.50 15.45
C MET A 5 7.49 5.78 16.42
N THR A 6 6.58 6.52 17.06
CA THR A 6 5.48 5.95 17.83
C THR A 6 4.79 4.91 16.94
N ARG A 7 4.91 3.63 17.31
CA ARG A 7 4.27 2.56 16.56
C ARG A 7 2.78 2.65 16.89
N PHE A 8 1.92 2.30 15.94
CA PHE A 8 0.47 2.16 16.19
C PHE A 8 0.13 1.40 17.49
N GLN A 9 0.98 0.46 17.86
CA GLN A 9 0.87 -0.37 19.06
C GLN A 9 1.04 0.42 20.38
N ASP A 10 1.64 1.61 20.33
CA ASP A 10 1.93 2.45 21.51
C ASP A 10 0.85 3.53 21.74
N MET A 11 -0.15 3.66 20.84
CA MET A 11 -1.25 4.62 21.01
C MET A 11 -2.27 4.10 22.04
N PRO A 12 -2.60 4.88 23.09
CA PRO A 12 -3.64 4.50 24.04
C PRO A 12 -5.02 4.57 23.37
N VAL A 13 -5.76 3.46 23.40
CA VAL A 13 -7.14 3.41 22.89
C VAL A 13 -8.11 3.32 24.06
N THR A 14 -8.99 4.32 24.16
CA THR A 14 -10.14 4.31 25.05
C THR A 14 -11.35 3.75 24.30
N GLU A 15 -12.33 3.19 25.03
CA GLU A 15 -13.58 2.71 24.42
C GLU A 15 -14.28 3.81 23.59
N ASP A 16 -14.18 5.06 24.03
CA ASP A 16 -14.75 6.25 23.36
C ASP A 16 -14.14 6.53 21.97
N ASN A 17 -12.89 6.09 21.73
CA ASN A 17 -12.14 6.40 20.51
C ASN A 17 -12.09 5.25 19.50
N VAL A 18 -12.68 4.09 19.82
CA VAL A 18 -12.67 2.89 18.96
C VAL A 18 -13.38 3.15 17.63
N HIS A 19 -14.52 3.84 17.64
CA HIS A 19 -15.27 4.17 16.43
C HIS A 19 -14.47 5.05 15.46
N LEU A 20 -13.72 6.01 15.98
CA LEU A 20 -12.89 6.93 15.20
C LEU A 20 -11.73 6.18 14.51
N ILE A 21 -11.11 5.23 15.21
CA ILE A 21 -10.08 4.37 14.63
C ILE A 21 -10.67 3.46 13.55
N GLN A 22 -11.90 2.97 13.74
CA GLN A 22 -12.61 2.17 12.74
C GLN A 22 -12.87 2.98 11.45
N VAL A 23 -13.25 4.25 11.56
CA VAL A 23 -13.41 5.15 10.40
C VAL A 23 -12.08 5.33 9.68
N ALA A 24 -11.01 5.67 10.40
CA ALA A 24 -9.68 5.82 9.81
C ALA A 24 -9.20 4.53 9.12
N GLN A 25 -9.56 3.36 9.68
CA GLN A 25 -9.27 2.05 9.11
C GLN A 25 -10.06 1.78 7.82
N ASP A 26 -11.32 2.18 7.75
CA ASP A 26 -12.15 1.99 6.56
C ASP A 26 -11.66 2.87 5.40
N ASP A 27 -11.16 4.08 5.68
CA ASP A 27 -10.46 4.89 4.68
C ASP A 27 -9.17 4.20 4.20
N MET A 28 -8.43 3.57 5.11
CA MET A 28 -7.25 2.76 4.77
C MET A 28 -7.57 1.52 3.93
N LYS A 29 -8.83 1.06 3.84
CA LYS A 29 -9.25 -0.05 2.96
C LYS A 29 -9.42 0.39 1.50
N GLN A 30 -9.52 1.69 1.21
CA GLN A 30 -9.73 2.21 -0.16
C GLN A 30 -8.45 2.20 -1.03
N VAL A 31 -7.52 1.29 -0.76
CA VAL A 31 -6.25 1.17 -1.48
C VAL A 31 -6.50 0.80 -2.95
N THR A 32 -5.82 1.52 -3.85
CA THR A 32 -5.81 1.22 -5.28
C THR A 32 -4.45 0.68 -5.68
N VAL A 33 -4.45 -0.31 -6.58
CA VAL A 33 -3.23 -0.94 -7.07
C VAL A 33 -3.29 -0.97 -8.59
N HIS A 34 -2.19 -0.54 -9.20
CA HIS A 34 -2.00 -0.64 -10.64
C HIS A 34 -0.74 -1.44 -10.94
N SER A 35 -0.85 -2.50 -11.72
CA SER A 35 0.29 -3.34 -12.10
C SER A 35 0.73 -3.15 -13.55
N THR A 36 2.02 -3.37 -13.78
CA THR A 36 2.63 -3.65 -15.09
C THR A 36 3.48 -4.91 -15.00
N ALA A 37 3.86 -5.46 -16.15
CA ALA A 37 4.64 -6.68 -16.21
C ALA A 37 5.66 -6.63 -17.34
N ALA A 38 6.88 -7.11 -17.06
CA ALA A 38 7.96 -7.21 -18.04
C ALA A 38 8.66 -8.55 -17.91
N SER A 39 9.12 -9.11 -19.04
CA SER A 39 10.03 -10.25 -19.04
C SER A 39 11.43 -9.76 -18.71
N VAL A 40 12.05 -10.34 -17.69
CA VAL A 40 13.38 -9.96 -17.21
C VAL A 40 14.30 -11.17 -17.29
N VAL A 41 15.54 -10.94 -17.70
CA VAL A 41 16.66 -11.89 -17.65
C VAL A 41 17.69 -11.31 -16.69
N GLU A 42 17.98 -12.00 -15.60
CA GLU A 42 19.00 -11.61 -14.63
C GLU A 42 20.18 -12.61 -14.71
N GLY A 43 21.30 -12.15 -15.28
CA GLY A 43 22.49 -13.00 -15.47
C GLY A 43 22.21 -14.18 -16.39
N ASP A 44 22.63 -15.37 -15.97
CA ASP A 44 22.48 -16.64 -16.71
C ASP A 44 21.20 -17.42 -16.30
N SER A 45 20.24 -16.74 -15.65
CA SER A 45 19.00 -17.37 -15.20
C SER A 45 17.94 -17.41 -16.31
N ASP A 46 17.08 -18.42 -16.26
CA ASP A 46 15.89 -18.47 -17.11
C ASP A 46 15.05 -17.19 -16.98
N PRO A 47 14.49 -16.67 -18.10
CA PRO A 47 13.64 -15.48 -18.08
C PRO A 47 12.43 -15.67 -17.19
N PHE A 48 12.04 -14.62 -16.48
CA PHE A 48 10.82 -14.61 -15.68
C PHE A 48 10.05 -13.31 -15.82
N THR A 49 8.73 -13.39 -15.61
CA THR A 49 7.88 -12.21 -15.57
C THR A 49 7.98 -11.53 -14.21
N LEU A 50 8.41 -10.28 -14.22
CA LEU A 50 8.42 -9.40 -13.05
C LEU A 50 7.20 -8.48 -13.12
N TYR A 51 6.42 -8.46 -12.03
CA TYR A 51 5.25 -7.60 -11.88
C TYR A 51 5.66 -6.39 -11.03
N THR A 52 5.47 -5.21 -11.57
CA THR A 52 5.67 -3.93 -10.87
C THR A 52 4.29 -3.42 -10.49
N LEU A 53 4.03 -3.25 -9.19
CA LEU A 53 2.74 -2.80 -8.68
C LEU A 53 2.93 -1.47 -7.98
N ILE A 54 2.13 -0.48 -8.38
CA ILE A 54 2.05 0.82 -7.76
C ILE A 54 0.88 0.78 -6.79
N VAL A 55 1.19 0.78 -5.50
CA VAL A 55 0.22 0.76 -4.41
C VAL A 55 -0.04 2.19 -4.00
N THR A 56 -1.31 2.60 -3.97
CA THR A 56 -1.71 3.91 -3.48
C THR A 56 -2.70 3.77 -2.33
N CYS A 57 -2.41 4.44 -1.21
CA CYS A 57 -3.35 4.67 -0.13
C CYS A 57 -3.94 6.09 -0.22
N PRO A 58 -5.25 6.24 -0.52
CA PRO A 58 -5.90 7.55 -0.57
C PRO A 58 -5.96 8.24 0.80
N ALA A 59 -6.23 7.49 1.87
CA ALA A 59 -6.37 8.02 3.23
C ALA A 59 -5.13 8.80 3.70
N THR A 60 -3.96 8.23 3.47
CA THR A 60 -2.67 8.85 3.83
C THR A 60 -2.09 9.71 2.71
N LYS A 61 -2.75 9.75 1.54
CA LYS A 61 -2.24 10.38 0.34
C LYS A 61 -0.82 9.92 0.00
N THR A 62 -0.49 8.65 0.21
CA THR A 62 0.83 8.12 -0.21
C THR A 62 0.72 7.05 -1.28
N TRP A 63 1.84 6.81 -1.94
CA TRP A 63 2.00 5.72 -2.87
C TRP A 63 3.43 5.20 -2.86
N TRP A 64 3.60 3.94 -3.27
CA TRP A 64 4.92 3.31 -3.39
C TRP A 64 4.88 2.17 -4.40
N ILE A 65 6.06 1.70 -4.79
CA ILE A 65 6.20 0.65 -5.82
C ILE A 65 6.76 -0.62 -5.21
N ILE A 66 6.11 -1.75 -5.50
CA ILE A 66 6.63 -3.09 -5.19
C ILE A 66 6.91 -3.86 -6.46
N LYS A 67 7.98 -4.65 -6.45
CA LYS A 67 8.31 -5.57 -7.54
C LYS A 67 8.25 -7.00 -7.04
N LYS A 68 7.46 -7.85 -7.70
CA LYS A 68 7.30 -9.25 -7.33
C LYS A 68 7.18 -10.15 -8.55
N ARG A 69 7.73 -11.36 -8.46
CA ARG A 69 7.45 -12.45 -9.40
C ARG A 69 6.30 -13.33 -8.87
N TYR A 70 5.63 -14.06 -9.75
CA TYR A 70 4.51 -14.96 -9.41
C TYR A 70 4.81 -15.84 -8.18
N SER A 71 6.00 -16.45 -8.12
CA SER A 71 6.35 -17.37 -7.03
C SER A 71 6.49 -16.69 -5.67
N GLN A 72 6.72 -15.38 -5.59
CA GLN A 72 6.73 -14.65 -4.33
C GLN A 72 5.30 -14.48 -3.79
N PHE A 73 4.34 -14.09 -4.63
CA PHE A 73 2.92 -14.05 -4.24
C PHE A 73 2.43 -15.43 -3.79
N TYR A 74 2.78 -16.46 -4.56
CA TYR A 74 2.42 -17.84 -4.23
C TYR A 74 2.97 -18.27 -2.85
N LYS A 75 4.26 -18.01 -2.59
CA LYS A 75 4.89 -18.32 -1.30
C LYS A 75 4.25 -17.58 -0.13
N LEU A 76 3.97 -16.28 -0.28
CA LEU A 76 3.28 -15.50 0.74
C LEU A 76 1.91 -16.11 1.07
N ARG A 77 1.10 -16.38 0.04
CA ARG A 77 -0.23 -16.94 0.22
C ARG A 77 -0.18 -18.30 0.92
N GLN A 78 0.74 -19.17 0.52
CA GLN A 78 0.93 -20.46 1.19
C GLN A 78 1.35 -20.30 2.65
N TYR A 79 2.22 -19.34 2.95
CA TYR A 79 2.66 -19.06 4.31
C TYR A 79 1.48 -18.62 5.19
N LEU A 80 0.71 -17.63 4.74
CA LEU A 80 -0.46 -17.13 5.46
C LEU A 80 -1.55 -18.21 5.63
N ALA A 81 -1.75 -19.07 4.63
CA ALA A 81 -2.67 -20.21 4.74
C ALA A 81 -2.22 -21.25 5.79
N LYS A 82 -0.91 -21.53 5.88
CA LYS A 82 -0.36 -22.41 6.93
C LYS A 82 -0.53 -21.77 8.31
N MET A 83 -0.27 -20.47 8.42
CA MET A 83 -0.44 -19.72 9.66
C MET A 83 -1.89 -19.72 10.14
N ARG A 84 -2.87 -19.48 9.24
CA ARG A 84 -4.30 -19.59 9.53
C ARG A 84 -4.66 -20.96 10.10
N LYS A 85 -4.17 -22.05 9.48
CA LYS A 85 -4.43 -23.42 9.95
C LYS A 85 -3.76 -23.78 11.27
N ALA A 86 -2.59 -23.21 11.55
CA ALA A 86 -1.81 -23.50 12.76
C ALA A 86 -2.29 -22.69 13.97
N CYS A 87 -2.85 -21.49 13.73
CA CYS A 87 -3.32 -20.61 14.78
C CYS A 87 -4.74 -21.00 15.23
N LYS A 88 -4.98 -21.00 16.55
CA LYS A 88 -6.32 -21.20 17.13
C LYS A 88 -7.12 -19.88 17.29
N SER A 89 -6.53 -18.75 16.92
CA SER A 89 -7.16 -17.43 17.05
C SER A 89 -8.28 -17.27 16.03
N LYS A 90 -9.52 -17.17 16.51
CA LYS A 90 -10.70 -16.87 15.68
C LYS A 90 -10.58 -15.50 15.00
N THR A 91 -9.98 -14.53 15.69
CA THR A 91 -9.76 -13.18 15.17
C THR A 91 -8.83 -13.22 13.95
N LEU A 92 -7.68 -13.88 14.05
CA LEU A 92 -6.77 -14.01 12.91
C LEU A 92 -7.41 -14.81 11.76
N ASP A 93 -8.18 -15.86 12.07
CA ASP A 93 -8.88 -16.65 11.06
C ASP A 93 -9.84 -15.78 10.21
N ALA A 94 -10.66 -14.99 10.89
CA ALA A 94 -11.61 -14.06 10.25
C ALA A 94 -10.88 -13.00 9.40
N ILE A 95 -9.78 -12.45 9.92
CA ILE A 95 -8.99 -11.42 9.22
C ILE A 95 -8.30 -11.98 7.96
N LEU A 96 -7.77 -13.21 8.01
CA LEU A 96 -7.09 -13.82 6.85
C LEU A 96 -8.04 -14.43 5.82
N GLN A 97 -9.30 -14.67 6.18
CA GLN A 97 -10.25 -15.35 5.30
C GLN A 97 -10.46 -14.63 3.95
N PRO A 98 -10.76 -13.33 3.90
CA PRO A 98 -10.97 -12.62 2.63
C PRO A 98 -9.79 -12.76 1.67
N LEU A 99 -8.56 -12.73 2.20
CA LEU A 99 -7.34 -12.89 1.40
C LEU A 99 -7.23 -14.30 0.80
N LEU A 100 -7.56 -15.32 1.58
CA LEU A 100 -7.42 -16.72 1.20
C LEU A 100 -8.58 -17.25 0.37
N ASP A 101 -9.69 -16.52 0.28
CA ASP A 101 -10.84 -16.86 -0.56
C ASP A 101 -10.72 -16.28 -1.99
N ILE A 102 -9.86 -15.28 -2.21
CA ILE A 102 -9.59 -14.74 -3.55
C ILE A 102 -9.04 -15.84 -4.46
N ALA A 103 -9.66 -16.07 -5.62
CA ALA A 103 -9.13 -17.00 -6.61
C ALA A 103 -7.68 -16.65 -6.97
N PHE A 104 -6.77 -17.62 -6.86
CA PHE A 104 -5.35 -17.41 -7.13
C PHE A 104 -4.99 -17.95 -8.53
N PRO A 105 -4.23 -17.21 -9.35
CA PRO A 105 -3.87 -17.65 -10.70
C PRO A 105 -3.12 -18.98 -10.67
N LYS A 106 -3.36 -19.83 -11.68
CA LYS A 106 -2.72 -21.15 -11.72
C LYS A 106 -1.22 -21.04 -11.99
N LYS A 107 -0.46 -21.96 -11.39
CA LYS A 107 0.96 -22.11 -11.67
C LYS A 107 1.13 -22.60 -13.12
N SER A 108 1.94 -21.88 -13.89
CA SER A 108 2.40 -22.34 -15.20
C SER A 108 3.87 -22.73 -15.10
N PHE A 109 4.24 -23.76 -15.86
CA PHE A 109 5.63 -24.19 -16.05
C PHE A 109 6.20 -23.78 -17.42
N ARG A 110 5.38 -23.12 -18.25
CA ARG A 110 5.79 -22.53 -19.53
C ARG A 110 5.95 -21.02 -19.40
N LEU A 111 6.64 -20.41 -20.37
CA LEU A 111 6.71 -18.96 -20.54
C LEU A 111 5.31 -18.33 -20.48
N ASP A 112 5.22 -17.16 -19.87
CA ASP A 112 3.95 -16.47 -19.68
C ASP A 112 3.44 -15.92 -21.01
N THR A 113 2.20 -16.26 -21.37
CA THR A 113 1.49 -15.62 -22.48
C THR A 113 0.91 -14.29 -22.04
N GLN A 114 0.62 -13.38 -22.99
CA GLN A 114 -0.02 -12.10 -22.67
C GLN A 114 -1.35 -12.26 -21.93
N ALA A 115 -2.16 -13.26 -22.30
CA ALA A 115 -3.41 -13.57 -21.60
C ALA A 115 -3.19 -13.98 -20.14
N MET A 116 -2.17 -14.82 -19.88
CA MET A 116 -1.80 -15.20 -18.51
C MET A 116 -1.27 -14.02 -17.70
N VAL A 117 -0.50 -13.13 -18.34
CA VAL A 117 0.00 -11.91 -17.69
C VAL A 117 -1.18 -11.01 -17.31
N ALA A 118 -2.15 -10.81 -18.21
CA ALA A 118 -3.34 -10.02 -17.93
C ALA A 118 -4.19 -10.60 -16.77
N GLU A 119 -4.43 -11.92 -16.77
CA GLU A 119 -5.12 -12.61 -15.67
C GLU A 119 -4.38 -12.41 -14.33
N ARG A 120 -3.06 -12.60 -14.34
CA ARG A 120 -2.22 -12.46 -13.14
C ARG A 120 -2.17 -11.02 -12.63
N LYS A 121 -2.07 -10.03 -13.51
CA LYS A 121 -2.13 -8.60 -13.16
C LYS A 121 -3.41 -8.30 -12.36
N ALA A 122 -4.57 -8.62 -12.93
CA ALA A 122 -5.86 -8.40 -12.27
C ALA A 122 -5.95 -9.11 -10.90
N ALA A 123 -5.47 -10.35 -10.82
CA ALA A 123 -5.47 -11.09 -9.56
C ALA A 123 -4.49 -10.52 -8.52
N PHE A 124 -3.30 -10.08 -8.95
CA PHE A 124 -2.30 -9.50 -8.05
C PHE A 124 -2.67 -8.09 -7.58
N ASP A 125 -3.33 -7.29 -8.40
CA ASP A 125 -3.88 -6.00 -8.00
C ASP A 125 -4.91 -6.20 -6.88
N LYS A 126 -5.89 -7.09 -7.09
CA LYS A 126 -6.89 -7.44 -6.08
C LYS A 126 -6.27 -8.01 -4.81
N LEU A 127 -5.30 -8.93 -4.95
CA LEU A 127 -4.61 -9.54 -3.81
C LEU A 127 -3.82 -8.49 -3.01
N THR A 128 -3.16 -7.56 -3.67
CA THR A 128 -2.33 -6.52 -3.04
C THR A 128 -3.20 -5.51 -2.27
N ALA A 129 -4.32 -5.08 -2.85
CA ALA A 129 -5.30 -4.26 -2.14
C ALA A 129 -5.84 -4.98 -0.89
N THR A 130 -6.15 -6.27 -1.02
CA THR A 130 -6.63 -7.09 0.10
C THR A 130 -5.55 -7.28 1.17
N LEU A 131 -4.28 -7.46 0.79
CA LEU A 131 -3.18 -7.52 1.76
C LEU A 131 -3.08 -6.23 2.58
N MET A 132 -3.24 -5.06 1.96
CA MET A 132 -3.25 -3.79 2.69
C MET A 132 -4.42 -3.67 3.66
N ALA A 133 -5.62 -4.09 3.25
CA ALA A 133 -6.80 -4.13 4.13
C ALA A 133 -6.57 -5.08 5.32
N VAL A 134 -6.09 -6.30 5.06
CA VAL A 134 -5.75 -7.28 6.10
C VAL A 134 -4.69 -6.75 7.06
N ARG A 135 -3.67 -6.04 6.56
CA ARG A 135 -2.68 -5.38 7.40
C ARG A 135 -3.33 -4.39 8.35
N SER A 136 -4.17 -3.50 7.82
CA SER A 136 -4.90 -2.50 8.61
C SER A 136 -5.76 -3.16 9.69
N GLU A 137 -6.47 -4.23 9.33
CA GLU A 137 -7.29 -5.04 10.25
C GLU A 137 -6.45 -5.72 11.35
N CYS A 138 -5.28 -6.27 11.02
CA CYS A 138 -4.37 -6.84 12.00
C CYS A 138 -3.88 -5.78 13.00
N VAL A 139 -3.48 -4.60 12.51
CA VAL A 139 -3.02 -3.50 13.37
C VAL A 139 -4.15 -3.08 14.33
N PHE A 140 -5.35 -2.89 13.80
CA PHE A 140 -6.50 -2.50 14.61
C PHE A 140 -6.87 -3.56 15.66
N ALA A 141 -6.97 -4.83 15.25
CA ALA A 141 -7.29 -5.92 16.18
C ALA A 141 -6.21 -6.11 17.25
N SER A 142 -4.92 -5.92 16.91
CA SER A 142 -3.84 -5.93 17.89
C SER A 142 -4.01 -4.82 18.95
N ILE A 143 -4.47 -3.63 18.53
CA ILE A 143 -4.72 -2.51 19.42
C ILE A 143 -5.94 -2.80 20.34
N GLN A 144 -7.06 -3.28 19.78
CA GLN A 144 -8.26 -3.60 20.55
C GLN A 144 -8.03 -4.68 21.62
N HIS A 145 -7.11 -5.62 21.36
CA HIS A 145 -6.80 -6.73 22.26
C HIS A 145 -5.48 -6.53 23.03
N GLN A 146 -5.02 -5.28 23.21
CA GLN A 146 -3.84 -4.97 24.00
C GLN A 146 -3.84 -5.69 25.35
N GLY A 147 -2.72 -6.31 25.70
CA GLY A 147 -2.58 -7.14 26.91
C GLY A 147 -2.96 -8.63 26.73
N ASN A 148 -3.67 -9.01 25.66
CA ASN A 148 -3.95 -10.40 25.34
C ASN A 148 -2.93 -10.97 24.33
N VAL A 149 -1.78 -11.42 24.86
CA VAL A 149 -0.63 -11.92 24.10
C VAL A 149 -1.00 -13.06 23.12
N GLU A 150 -1.94 -13.94 23.48
CA GLU A 150 -2.34 -15.06 22.63
C GLU A 150 -3.08 -14.61 21.35
N ILE A 151 -3.78 -13.49 21.42
CA ILE A 151 -4.48 -12.89 20.28
C ILE A 151 -3.54 -11.97 19.50
N VAL A 152 -2.77 -11.14 20.21
CA VAL A 152 -1.93 -10.09 19.60
C VAL A 152 -0.72 -10.66 18.86
N LEU A 153 -0.01 -11.66 19.41
CA LEU A 153 1.21 -12.18 18.77
C LEU A 153 0.98 -12.72 17.34
N PRO A 154 -0.06 -13.53 17.07
CA PRO A 154 -0.34 -13.98 15.71
C PRO A 154 -0.73 -12.84 14.75
N LEU A 155 -1.45 -11.82 15.23
CA LEU A 155 -1.86 -10.65 14.44
C LEU A 155 -0.64 -9.80 14.04
N ASP A 156 0.23 -9.52 15.00
CA ASP A 156 1.47 -8.78 14.78
C ASP A 156 2.40 -9.51 13.82
N HIS A 157 2.52 -10.83 13.94
CA HIS A 157 3.32 -11.63 13.04
C HIS A 157 2.76 -11.64 11.61
N ALA A 158 1.43 -11.76 11.47
CA ALA A 158 0.76 -11.64 10.18
C ALA A 158 1.01 -10.27 9.54
N CYS A 159 0.84 -9.20 10.32
CA CYS A 159 1.08 -7.82 9.91
C CYS A 159 2.53 -7.65 9.44
N PHE A 160 3.51 -8.10 10.22
CA PHE A 160 4.93 -8.03 9.87
C PHE A 160 5.26 -8.73 8.53
N VAL A 161 4.74 -9.94 8.33
CA VAL A 161 4.95 -10.70 7.08
C VAL A 161 4.34 -9.98 5.88
N ILE A 162 3.15 -9.40 6.05
CA ILE A 162 2.48 -8.63 5.00
C ILE A 162 3.26 -7.35 4.70
N GLU A 163 3.68 -6.60 5.73
CA GLU A 163 4.50 -5.39 5.58
C GLU A 163 5.80 -5.66 4.84
N ALA A 164 6.51 -6.73 5.22
CA ALA A 164 7.75 -7.12 4.58
C ALA A 164 7.54 -7.50 3.11
N PHE A 165 6.43 -8.17 2.79
CA PHE A 165 6.09 -8.46 1.41
C PHE A 165 5.77 -7.19 0.61
N LEU A 166 4.92 -6.32 1.15
CA LEU A 166 4.47 -5.09 0.52
C LEU A 166 5.50 -3.95 0.59
N GLN A 167 6.64 -4.16 1.26
CA GLN A 167 7.70 -3.17 1.44
C GLN A 167 7.12 -1.82 1.89
N VAL A 168 6.19 -1.86 2.86
CA VAL A 168 5.45 -0.67 3.32
C VAL A 168 6.45 0.38 3.82
N PRO A 169 6.54 1.57 3.19
CA PRO A 169 7.52 2.58 3.57
C PRO A 169 7.24 3.19 4.94
N ASP A 170 8.29 3.68 5.60
CA ASP A 170 8.15 4.39 6.89
C ASP A 170 7.29 5.66 6.76
N LEU A 171 7.33 6.33 5.59
CA LEU A 171 6.46 7.47 5.31
C LEU A 171 4.99 7.08 5.42
N GLN A 172 4.57 5.97 4.79
CA GLN A 172 3.20 5.47 4.91
C GLN A 172 2.84 5.21 6.37
N LYS A 173 3.70 4.50 7.13
CA LYS A 173 3.43 4.20 8.55
C LYS A 173 3.27 5.47 9.38
N THR A 174 4.06 6.50 9.07
CA THR A 174 4.00 7.80 9.77
C THR A 174 2.71 8.56 9.43
N GLU A 175 2.34 8.61 8.15
CA GLU A 175 1.10 9.26 7.72
C GLU A 175 -0.15 8.54 8.24
N GLU A 176 -0.13 7.22 8.35
CA GLU A 176 -1.20 6.45 8.98
C GLU A 176 -1.37 6.89 10.45
N VAL A 177 -0.29 7.03 11.23
CA VAL A 177 -0.36 7.51 12.62
C VAL A 177 -0.89 8.94 12.70
N ARG A 178 -0.45 9.82 11.79
CA ARG A 178 -0.95 11.20 11.70
C ARG A 178 -2.44 11.24 11.37
N HIS A 179 -2.86 10.48 10.37
CA HIS A 179 -4.26 10.39 9.95
C HIS A 179 -5.14 9.93 11.11
N THR A 180 -4.78 8.84 11.79
CA THR A 180 -5.53 8.36 12.96
C THR A 180 -5.52 9.38 14.09
N SER A 181 -4.39 10.04 14.38
CA SER A 181 -4.33 11.10 15.39
C SER A 181 -5.21 12.32 15.06
N MET A 182 -5.31 12.70 13.78
CA MET A 182 -6.21 13.76 13.33
C MET A 182 -7.68 13.39 13.55
N VAL A 183 -8.08 12.17 13.18
CA VAL A 183 -9.46 11.68 13.39
C VAL A 183 -9.82 11.65 14.89
N LEU A 184 -8.88 11.31 15.77
CA LEU A 184 -9.07 11.32 17.22
C LEU A 184 -9.21 12.72 17.83
N THR A 185 -8.61 13.75 17.21
CA THR A 185 -8.58 15.12 17.76
C THR A 185 -9.67 16.03 17.18
N SER A 186 -10.36 15.62 16.13
CA SER A 186 -11.46 16.39 15.54
C SER A 186 -12.52 15.50 14.87
N PRO A 187 -13.50 14.98 15.62
CA PRO A 187 -14.58 14.13 15.10
C PRO A 187 -15.52 14.83 14.10
N GLU A 188 -15.52 16.16 14.04
CA GLU A 188 -16.52 16.97 13.29
C GLU A 188 -16.11 17.31 11.84
N LEU A 189 -14.90 16.96 11.40
CA LEU A 189 -14.42 17.22 10.02
C LEU A 189 -14.55 16.01 9.08
N ALA A 190 -15.13 14.90 9.55
CA ALA A 190 -15.33 13.70 8.73
C ALA A 190 -16.39 13.88 7.63
N ASP A 191 -17.10 15.00 7.59
CA ASP A 191 -18.02 15.34 6.51
C ASP A 191 -17.80 16.79 6.03
N ASN A 192 -17.45 16.90 4.75
CA ASN A 192 -17.37 18.07 3.87
C ASN A 192 -16.12 18.99 3.84
N THR A 193 -15.70 19.21 2.59
CA THR A 193 -14.96 20.36 2.02
C THR A 193 -13.44 20.39 2.18
N SER A 194 -12.80 19.99 1.07
CA SER A 194 -11.46 20.41 0.64
C SER A 194 -11.24 21.90 0.91
N THR A 195 -10.62 22.22 2.04
CA THR A 195 -10.13 23.57 2.30
C THR A 195 -8.62 23.49 2.14
N PHE A 196 -8.19 23.87 0.94
CA PHE A 196 -6.79 24.03 0.59
C PHE A 196 -6.17 25.07 1.52
N VAL A 197 -5.17 24.67 2.28
CA VAL A 197 -4.14 25.59 2.75
C VAL A 197 -2.93 25.26 1.89
N GLU A 198 -2.68 26.10 0.89
CA GLU A 198 -1.49 25.99 0.06
C GLU A 198 -0.24 26.21 0.92
N PRO A 199 0.77 25.31 0.86
CA PRO A 199 2.11 25.69 1.22
C PRO A 199 2.66 26.53 0.07
N ILE A 200 2.93 27.80 0.34
CA ILE A 200 3.76 28.64 -0.52
C ILE A 200 5.12 27.95 -0.64
N ALA A 201 5.35 27.31 -1.79
CA ALA A 201 6.64 26.78 -2.20
C ALA A 201 6.86 27.26 -3.63
N ASP A 202 7.70 28.30 -3.74
CA ASP A 202 8.24 28.79 -5.01
C ASP A 202 8.92 27.64 -5.76
N SER A 203 8.27 27.13 -6.80
CA SER A 203 8.93 26.52 -7.95
C SER A 203 8.11 26.85 -9.20
N GLU A 204 8.69 27.70 -10.03
CA GLU A 204 8.08 28.45 -11.14
C GLU A 204 7.66 27.62 -12.37
N ASP A 205 6.99 26.47 -12.21
CA ASP A 205 6.34 25.81 -13.35
C ASP A 205 4.98 25.23 -12.92
N ASP A 206 3.90 25.95 -13.25
CA ASP A 206 2.50 25.50 -13.09
C ASP A 206 2.13 24.39 -14.10
N ASP A 207 3.09 23.89 -14.89
CA ASP A 207 2.91 22.90 -15.93
C ASP A 207 3.46 21.52 -15.55
N CYS A 208 2.76 20.47 -15.96
CA CYS A 208 3.30 19.11 -15.88
C CYS A 208 4.45 18.93 -16.88
N PRO A 209 5.68 18.59 -16.44
CA PRO A 209 6.84 18.54 -17.34
C PRO A 209 6.87 17.31 -18.27
N ILE A 210 5.87 16.42 -18.19
CA ILE A 210 5.70 15.29 -19.11
C ILE A 210 4.85 15.68 -20.32
N CYS A 211 3.74 16.38 -20.09
CA CYS A 211 2.78 16.74 -21.15
C CYS A 211 2.83 18.24 -21.51
N LEU A 212 3.55 19.05 -20.74
CA LEU A 212 3.67 20.51 -20.86
C LEU A 212 2.30 21.21 -20.82
N CYS A 213 1.37 20.68 -20.02
CA CYS A 213 0.05 21.26 -19.79
C CYS A 213 -0.07 21.70 -18.33
N GLU A 214 -0.80 22.79 -18.09
CA GLU A 214 -1.06 23.36 -16.77
C GLU A 214 -1.66 22.33 -15.80
N PHE A 215 -1.36 22.49 -14.52
CA PHE A 215 -2.01 21.77 -13.45
C PHE A 215 -3.40 22.35 -13.20
N GLU A 216 -4.44 21.69 -13.72
CA GLU A 216 -5.83 22.08 -13.44
C GLU A 216 -6.26 21.64 -12.03
N ALA A 217 -7.07 22.47 -11.36
CA ALA A 217 -7.50 22.25 -9.98
C ALA A 217 -8.30 20.95 -9.75
N ASP A 218 -8.88 20.38 -10.79
CA ASP A 218 -9.66 19.13 -10.79
C ASP A 218 -8.85 17.90 -11.23
N GLN A 219 -7.61 18.09 -11.68
CA GLN A 219 -6.75 16.99 -12.10
C GLN A 219 -5.95 16.42 -10.93
N ALA A 220 -5.95 15.09 -10.81
CA ALA A 220 -5.18 14.42 -9.78
C ALA A 220 -3.68 14.61 -10.02
N LEU A 221 -3.02 15.37 -9.15
CA LEU A 221 -1.57 15.48 -9.11
C LEU A 221 -0.95 14.33 -8.33
N LEU A 222 0.33 14.10 -8.57
CA LEU A 222 1.12 13.12 -7.85
C LEU A 222 2.53 13.67 -7.63
N HIS A 223 2.94 13.68 -6.37
CA HIS A 223 4.24 14.13 -5.92
C HIS A 223 5.19 12.94 -5.73
N MET A 224 6.36 13.03 -6.34
CA MET A 224 7.42 12.06 -6.17
C MET A 224 8.08 12.23 -4.80
N GLY A 225 8.68 11.18 -4.22
CA GLY A 225 9.44 11.30 -2.96
C GLY A 225 10.66 12.23 -3.03
N CYS A 226 11.02 12.70 -4.23
CA CYS A 226 12.01 13.75 -4.45
C CYS A 226 11.43 15.17 -4.52
N GLY A 227 10.12 15.35 -4.33
CA GLY A 227 9.43 16.64 -4.31
C GLY A 227 8.82 17.10 -5.65
N HIS A 228 9.09 16.42 -6.76
CA HIS A 228 8.59 16.84 -8.08
C HIS A 228 7.15 16.39 -8.36
N SER A 229 6.36 17.25 -9.01
CA SER A 229 4.93 17.07 -9.26
C SER A 229 4.60 16.78 -10.72
N PHE A 230 3.57 15.98 -10.95
CA PHE A 230 3.09 15.59 -12.28
C PHE A 230 1.59 15.31 -12.25
N HIS A 231 0.91 15.38 -13.39
CA HIS A 231 -0.40 14.72 -13.50
C HIS A 231 -0.23 13.22 -13.22
N LYS A 232 -1.15 12.67 -12.44
CA LYS A 232 -1.14 11.25 -12.07
C LYS A 232 -1.07 10.35 -13.30
N SER A 233 -1.86 10.61 -14.34
CA SER A 233 -1.82 9.82 -15.58
C SER A 233 -0.44 9.82 -16.24
N CYS A 234 0.16 11.01 -16.38
CA CYS A 234 1.46 11.22 -17.01
C CYS A 234 2.57 10.47 -16.29
N VAL A 235 2.70 10.67 -14.98
CA VAL A 235 3.78 10.03 -14.21
C VAL A 235 3.57 8.53 -14.05
N MET A 236 2.31 8.07 -13.95
CA MET A 236 2.03 6.64 -13.91
C MET A 236 2.52 5.96 -15.18
N GLN A 237 2.22 6.52 -16.36
CA GLN A 237 2.71 6.00 -17.65
C GLN A 237 4.23 6.00 -17.72
N TRP A 238 4.90 7.04 -17.22
CA TRP A 238 6.35 7.07 -17.15
C TRP A 238 6.91 5.96 -16.25
N LEU A 239 6.33 5.75 -15.08
CA LEU A 239 6.75 4.74 -14.10
C LEU A 239 6.55 3.30 -14.58
N GLU A 240 5.68 3.08 -15.57
CA GLU A 240 5.58 1.78 -16.27
C GLU A 240 6.87 1.43 -17.01
N LEU A 241 7.57 2.44 -17.53
CA LEU A 241 8.77 2.30 -18.35
C LEU A 241 10.06 2.52 -17.55
N LYS A 242 10.08 3.57 -16.72
CA LYS A 242 11.25 4.05 -15.99
C LYS A 242 10.84 4.43 -14.57
N MET A 243 11.35 3.68 -13.60
CA MET A 243 11.04 3.88 -12.17
C MET A 243 11.92 4.95 -11.52
N SER A 244 12.05 6.08 -12.20
CA SER A 244 12.82 7.22 -11.76
C SER A 244 12.05 8.50 -12.05
N CYS A 245 12.27 9.52 -11.24
CA CYS A 245 11.71 10.85 -11.49
C CYS A 245 12.12 11.33 -12.90
N PRO A 246 11.18 11.78 -13.75
CA PRO A 246 11.49 12.34 -15.07
C PRO A 246 12.48 13.52 -15.02
N ILE A 247 12.48 14.27 -13.93
CA ILE A 247 13.30 15.49 -13.75
C ILE A 247 14.67 15.11 -13.17
N CYS A 248 14.72 14.62 -11.93
CA CYS A 248 16.00 14.40 -11.24
C CYS A 248 16.55 12.98 -11.33
N ARG A 249 15.83 12.05 -11.96
CA ARG A 249 16.21 10.63 -12.12
C ARG A 249 16.39 9.84 -10.82
N GLN A 250 16.02 10.41 -9.68
CA GLN A 250 16.00 9.68 -8.40
C GLN A 250 14.97 8.55 -8.44
N THR A 251 15.36 7.37 -7.97
CA THR A 251 14.51 6.17 -7.97
C THR A 251 13.26 6.39 -7.14
N SER A 252 12.12 6.06 -7.74
CA SER A 252 10.80 6.33 -7.19
C SER A 252 10.34 5.17 -6.30
N ILE A 253 10.76 5.18 -5.04
CA ILE A 253 10.42 4.11 -4.09
C ILE A 253 9.17 4.44 -3.25
N CYS A 254 8.86 5.72 -3.05
CA CYS A 254 7.70 6.21 -2.30
C CYS A 254 7.43 7.69 -2.67
N GLY A 255 6.19 8.16 -2.55
CA GLY A 255 5.81 9.57 -2.73
C GLY A 255 4.45 9.89 -2.10
N THR A 256 4.05 11.16 -2.17
CA THR A 256 2.75 11.67 -1.71
C THR A 256 1.85 12.03 -2.90
N LYS A 257 0.55 12.05 -2.72
CA LYS A 257 -0.42 12.52 -3.70
C LYS A 257 -0.75 13.97 -3.42
#